data_AF-D1FQA9-F1
#
_entry.id   AF-D1FQA9-F1
#
_cell.length_a   1.000
_cell.length_b   1.000
_cell.length_c   1.000
_cell.angle_alpha   90.00
_cell.angle_beta   90.00
_cell.angle_gamma   90.00
#
_symmetry.space_group_name_H-M   'P 1'
#
loop_
_entity.id
_entity.type
_entity.pdbx_description
1 polymer ?
#
loop_
_entity_poly.entity_id
_entity_poly.type
_entity_poly.pdbx_seq_one_letter_code
_entity_poly.pdbx_strand_id
1 'polypeptide(L)'
;KPNSLGVQGYPTLKFLGAGVKDTDSVIDYDGGRTAADIVAWALEKYADSIPAPELIQLTSEEVATKACQEKPLCVVAFLPHILDCDAKCRNAYLNTLKSLADQYKKKMWGWLWSEAGAQPKVEEALDVGGFGYPALAAAAVKKMKFSLLKGSFSKEGINEFLRDLSFGKGQTASIKGAAMPKVYSIDPWDGKDGQLIVEEDIDLSDVELDSKDEL
;
A
#
# COMPACT_ATOMS: atom_id res chain seq x y z
N LYS A 1 11.95 -42.98 11.19
CA LYS A 1 12.35 -43.76 9.99
C LYS A 1 13.25 -42.87 9.14
N PRO A 2 14.54 -43.20 8.91
CA PRO A 2 15.52 -42.27 8.33
C PRO A 2 15.54 -42.18 6.79
N ASN A 3 14.60 -42.83 6.09
CA ASN A 3 14.50 -42.79 4.61
C ASN A 3 13.51 -41.73 4.08
N SER A 4 13.01 -40.83 4.93
CA SER A 4 11.79 -40.06 4.65
C SER A 4 11.98 -38.76 3.86
N LEU A 5 13.13 -38.51 3.22
CA LEU A 5 13.36 -37.31 2.39
C LEU A 5 13.88 -37.63 0.98
N GLY A 6 13.84 -38.91 0.58
CA GLY A 6 14.21 -39.32 -0.78
C GLY A 6 15.67 -39.02 -1.17
N VAL A 7 16.60 -39.03 -0.21
CA VAL A 7 18.04 -38.87 -0.49
C VAL A 7 18.59 -40.16 -1.09
N GLN A 8 19.07 -40.11 -2.33
CA GLN A 8 19.57 -41.28 -3.08
C GLN A 8 21.10 -41.35 -3.18
N GLY A 9 21.83 -40.31 -2.74
CA GLY A 9 23.29 -40.25 -2.76
C GLY A 9 23.84 -39.01 -2.07
N TYR A 10 25.17 -38.93 -1.90
CA TYR A 10 25.84 -37.78 -1.29
C TYR A 10 26.89 -37.17 -2.23
N PRO A 11 27.07 -35.83 -2.21
CA PRO A 11 26.29 -34.84 -1.47
C PRO A 11 24.93 -34.54 -2.16
N THR A 12 23.87 -34.36 -1.36
CA THR A 12 22.54 -33.91 -1.82
C THR A 12 22.08 -32.74 -0.95
N LEU A 13 21.61 -31.66 -1.57
CA LEU A 13 20.98 -30.53 -0.87
C LEU A 13 19.48 -30.56 -1.17
N LYS A 14 18.66 -30.45 -0.12
CA LYS A 14 17.20 -30.41 -0.18
C LYS A 14 16.73 -29.15 0.56
N PHE A 15 15.71 -28.50 0.04
CA PHE A 15 15.07 -27.35 0.67
C PHE A 15 13.70 -27.70 1.20
N LEU A 16 13.40 -27.20 2.38
CA LEU A 16 12.11 -27.30 3.01
C LEU A 16 11.61 -25.89 3.24
N GLY A 17 10.58 -25.50 2.49
CA GLY A 17 9.97 -24.17 2.60
C GLY A 17 9.23 -23.94 3.92
N ALA A 18 8.76 -22.71 4.10
CA ALA A 18 7.79 -22.40 5.16
C ALA A 18 6.43 -23.03 4.81
N GLY A 19 5.73 -23.60 5.80
CA GLY A 19 4.46 -24.31 5.60
C GLY A 19 4.48 -25.73 6.15
N VAL A 20 3.59 -26.59 5.62
CA VAL A 20 3.53 -28.01 5.99
C VAL A 20 4.78 -28.71 5.47
N LYS A 21 5.47 -29.43 6.37
CA LYS A 21 6.73 -30.13 6.08
C LYS A 21 6.47 -31.63 5.92
N ASP A 22 5.97 -32.01 4.76
CA ASP A 22 5.83 -33.41 4.34
C ASP A 22 6.84 -33.75 3.23
N THR A 23 6.85 -35.01 2.80
CA THR A 23 7.76 -35.49 1.76
C THR A 23 7.56 -34.83 0.40
N ASP A 24 6.35 -34.32 0.14
CA ASP A 24 5.96 -33.73 -1.14
C ASP A 24 6.33 -32.23 -1.20
N SER A 25 6.50 -31.60 -0.03
CA SER A 25 6.98 -30.22 0.12
C SER A 25 8.50 -30.03 -0.04
N VAL A 26 9.25 -31.14 -0.16
CA VAL A 26 10.71 -31.12 -0.28
C VAL A 26 11.10 -30.77 -1.72
N ILE A 27 11.92 -29.72 -1.86
CA ILE A 27 12.42 -29.27 -3.17
C ILE A 27 13.88 -29.65 -3.31
N ASP A 28 14.23 -30.24 -4.46
CA ASP A 28 15.60 -30.59 -4.78
C ASP A 28 16.40 -29.36 -5.21
N TYR A 29 17.62 -29.26 -4.71
CA TYR A 29 18.54 -28.22 -5.17
C TYR A 29 19.02 -28.54 -6.60
N ASP A 30 18.72 -27.63 -7.52
CA ASP A 30 19.07 -27.72 -8.95
C ASP A 30 20.09 -26.66 -9.39
N GLY A 31 20.65 -25.88 -8.45
CA GLY A 31 21.66 -24.86 -8.73
C GLY A 31 23.09 -25.39 -8.92
N GLY A 32 24.01 -24.48 -9.20
CA GLY A 32 25.43 -24.80 -9.37
C GLY A 32 26.12 -25.28 -8.07
N ARG A 33 27.31 -25.89 -8.18
CA ARG A 33 28.04 -26.45 -7.02
C ARG A 33 28.89 -25.43 -6.27
N THR A 34 28.89 -24.16 -6.67
CA THR A 34 29.67 -23.13 -5.98
C THR A 34 28.90 -22.61 -4.76
N ALA A 35 29.63 -22.08 -3.78
CA ALA A 35 29.01 -21.44 -2.62
C ALA A 35 28.10 -20.26 -3.05
N ALA A 36 28.48 -19.52 -4.10
CA ALA A 36 27.70 -18.40 -4.62
C ALA A 36 26.35 -18.86 -5.19
N ASP A 37 26.33 -19.96 -5.95
CA ASP A 37 25.09 -20.51 -6.53
C ASP A 37 24.14 -21.00 -5.44
N ILE A 38 24.67 -21.70 -4.43
CA ILE A 38 23.88 -22.22 -3.30
C ILE A 38 23.24 -21.05 -2.53
N VAL A 39 23.99 -19.99 -2.28
CA VAL A 39 23.48 -18.79 -1.61
C VAL A 39 22.41 -18.09 -2.47
N ALA A 40 22.66 -17.89 -3.76
CA ALA A 40 21.71 -17.25 -4.66
C ALA A 40 20.38 -18.00 -4.72
N TRP A 41 20.45 -19.33 -4.85
CA TRP A 41 19.28 -20.20 -4.87
C TRP A 41 18.51 -20.17 -3.54
N ALA A 42 19.22 -20.21 -2.40
CA ALA A 42 18.60 -20.12 -1.08
C ALA A 42 17.89 -18.76 -0.88
N LEU A 43 18.49 -17.67 -1.35
CA LEU A 43 17.89 -16.34 -1.31
C LEU A 43 16.64 -16.24 -2.18
N GLU A 44 16.61 -16.90 -3.33
CA GLU A 44 15.43 -16.96 -4.19
C GLU A 44 14.27 -17.68 -3.49
N LYS A 45 14.52 -18.87 -2.93
CA LYS A 45 13.50 -19.62 -2.19
C LYS A 45 13.02 -18.88 -0.94
N TYR A 46 13.93 -18.19 -0.24
CA TYR A 46 13.55 -17.31 0.86
C TYR A 46 12.62 -16.20 0.37
N ALA A 47 12.93 -15.56 -0.75
CA ALA A 47 12.14 -14.47 -1.29
C ALA A 47 10.72 -14.88 -1.69
N ASP A 48 10.51 -16.14 -2.10
CA ASP A 48 9.19 -16.70 -2.40
C ASP A 48 8.37 -16.98 -1.13
N SER A 49 9.05 -17.22 0.00
CA SER A 49 8.42 -17.42 1.32
C SER A 49 8.05 -16.12 2.04
N ILE A 50 8.47 -14.96 1.52
CA ILE A 50 8.12 -13.66 2.10
C ILE A 50 6.59 -13.49 2.01
N PRO A 51 5.89 -13.25 3.12
CA PRO A 51 4.45 -13.01 3.09
C PRO A 51 4.15 -11.72 2.32
N ALA A 52 3.01 -11.68 1.65
CA ALA A 52 2.55 -10.47 0.99
C ALA A 52 2.41 -9.33 2.03
N PRO A 53 2.91 -8.12 1.75
CA PRO A 53 2.75 -7.01 2.66
C PRO A 53 1.28 -6.62 2.76
N GLU A 54 0.85 -6.29 3.97
CA GLU A 54 -0.52 -5.83 4.22
C GLU A 54 -0.71 -4.41 3.70
N LEU A 55 -1.82 -4.20 2.98
CA LEU A 55 -2.27 -2.86 2.59
C LEU A 55 -3.13 -2.29 3.72
N ILE A 56 -2.60 -1.32 4.45
CA ILE A 56 -3.22 -0.80 5.68
C ILE A 56 -3.81 0.59 5.43
N GLN A 57 -4.97 0.89 6.01
CA GLN A 57 -5.53 2.24 5.97
C GLN A 57 -4.76 3.17 6.92
N LEU A 58 -4.45 4.38 6.47
CA LEU A 58 -3.78 5.39 7.27
C LEU A 58 -4.77 6.03 8.26
N THR A 59 -4.88 5.42 9.44
CA THR A 59 -5.81 5.86 10.49
C THR A 59 -5.15 6.58 11.66
N SER A 60 -3.82 6.45 11.84
CA SER A 60 -3.08 7.09 12.94
C SER A 60 -1.58 7.21 12.65
N GLU A 61 -0.87 8.02 13.45
CA GLU A 61 0.58 8.17 13.38
C GLU A 61 1.34 6.86 13.66
N GLU A 62 0.80 6.02 14.56
CA GLU A 62 1.38 4.72 14.88
C GLU A 62 1.34 3.78 13.68
N VAL A 63 0.22 3.78 12.95
CA VAL A 63 0.05 2.99 11.72
C VAL A 63 1.03 3.46 10.65
N ALA A 64 1.16 4.78 10.46
CA ALA A 64 2.10 5.36 9.51
C ALA A 64 3.55 4.97 9.82
N THR A 65 3.92 5.08 11.09
CA THR A 65 5.25 4.75 11.61
C THR A 65 5.57 3.28 11.39
N LYS A 66 4.70 2.38 11.85
CA LYS A 66 4.89 0.94 11.75
C LYS A 66 4.93 0.46 10.30
N ALA A 67 4.07 1.01 9.44
CA ALA A 67 4.00 0.60 8.05
C ALA A 67 5.17 1.12 7.20
N CYS A 68 5.73 2.30 7.52
CA CYS A 68 6.62 3.01 6.59
C CYS A 68 7.97 3.47 7.13
N GLN A 69 8.16 3.66 8.44
CA GLN A 69 9.42 4.20 8.98
C GLN A 69 10.59 3.21 8.83
N GLU A 70 10.34 1.92 9.02
CA GLU A 70 11.36 0.88 8.91
C GLU A 70 11.56 0.36 7.48
N LYS A 71 10.71 0.79 6.54
CA LYS A 71 10.73 0.31 5.16
C LYS A 71 11.58 1.22 4.27
N PRO A 72 12.23 0.68 3.21
CA PRO A 72 13.04 1.48 2.30
C PRO A 72 12.20 2.43 1.43
N LEU A 73 10.96 2.06 1.14
CA LEU A 73 9.98 2.86 0.39
C LEU A 73 8.59 2.59 0.95
N CYS A 74 7.75 3.62 0.96
CA CYS A 74 6.36 3.60 1.41
C CYS A 74 5.48 4.04 0.25
N VAL A 75 4.66 3.14 -0.28
CA VAL A 75 3.66 3.44 -1.30
C VAL A 75 2.38 3.87 -0.58
N VAL A 76 1.92 5.09 -0.85
CA VAL A 76 0.73 5.69 -0.25
C VAL A 76 -0.25 6.03 -1.36
N ALA A 77 -1.40 5.36 -1.38
CA ALA A 77 -2.49 5.65 -2.29
C ALA A 77 -3.54 6.54 -1.62
N PHE A 78 -4.05 7.53 -2.34
CA PHE A 78 -5.18 8.35 -1.92
C PHE A 78 -6.34 8.05 -2.85
N LEU A 79 -7.39 7.43 -2.32
CA LEU A 79 -8.55 7.01 -3.08
C LEU A 79 -9.67 8.05 -2.99
N PRO A 80 -10.56 8.15 -4.00
CA PRO A 80 -11.69 9.07 -3.94
C PRO A 80 -12.55 8.83 -2.70
N HIS A 81 -13.26 9.89 -2.28
CA HIS A 81 -14.20 9.82 -1.17
C HIS A 81 -15.29 8.76 -1.45
N ILE A 82 -15.81 8.12 -0.40
CA ILE A 82 -16.71 6.96 -0.54
C ILE A 82 -18.03 7.31 -1.26
N LEU A 83 -18.43 8.57 -1.19
CA LEU A 83 -19.62 9.10 -1.86
C LEU A 83 -19.42 9.29 -3.37
N ASP A 84 -18.17 9.47 -3.82
CA ASP A 84 -17.82 9.61 -5.24
C ASP A 84 -17.43 8.27 -5.86
N CYS A 85 -16.93 7.34 -5.03
CA CYS A 85 -16.48 6.01 -5.40
C CYS A 85 -16.95 5.04 -4.32
N ASP A 86 -18.08 4.38 -4.60
CA ASP A 86 -18.72 3.40 -3.74
C ASP A 86 -17.77 2.29 -3.25
N ALA A 87 -18.24 1.45 -2.34
CA ALA A 87 -17.45 0.37 -1.76
C ALA A 87 -16.90 -0.58 -2.83
N LYS A 88 -17.65 -0.81 -3.92
CA LYS A 88 -17.22 -1.68 -5.02
C LYS A 88 -16.03 -1.05 -5.77
N CYS A 89 -16.14 0.22 -6.13
CA CYS A 89 -15.11 1.01 -6.78
C CYS A 89 -13.85 1.09 -5.90
N ARG A 90 -13.98 1.39 -4.61
CA ARG A 90 -12.87 1.42 -3.65
C ARG A 90 -12.18 0.07 -3.54
N ASN A 91 -12.95 -1.01 -3.39
CA ASN A 91 -12.40 -2.36 -3.32
C ASN A 91 -11.65 -2.75 -4.60
N ALA A 92 -12.08 -2.28 -5.78
CA ALA A 92 -11.35 -2.50 -7.02
C ALA A 92 -9.94 -1.90 -6.96
N TYR A 93 -9.80 -0.64 -6.51
CA TYR A 93 -8.49 -0.02 -6.32
C TYR A 93 -7.64 -0.75 -5.27
N LEU A 94 -8.24 -1.10 -4.12
CA LEU A 94 -7.54 -1.84 -3.07
C LEU A 94 -7.04 -3.20 -3.56
N ASN A 95 -7.82 -3.90 -4.40
CA ASN A 95 -7.41 -5.18 -4.98
C ASN A 95 -6.25 -5.01 -5.98
N THR A 96 -6.26 -3.95 -6.80
CA THR A 96 -5.13 -3.62 -7.66
C THR A 96 -3.87 -3.37 -6.84
N LEU A 97 -3.96 -2.58 -5.77
CA LEU A 97 -2.84 -2.29 -4.88
C LEU A 97 -2.34 -3.56 -4.18
N LYS A 98 -3.22 -4.42 -3.67
CA LYS A 98 -2.85 -5.72 -3.06
C LYS A 98 -2.12 -6.63 -4.05
N SER A 99 -2.59 -6.70 -5.30
CA SER A 99 -1.91 -7.49 -6.35
C SER A 99 -0.49 -6.99 -6.63
N LEU A 100 -0.29 -5.67 -6.65
CA LEU A 100 1.03 -5.07 -6.84
C LEU A 100 1.90 -5.22 -5.58
N ALA A 101 1.30 -5.14 -4.39
CA ALA A 101 1.97 -5.35 -3.12
C ALA A 101 2.59 -6.75 -3.01
N ASP A 102 1.84 -7.79 -3.42
CA ASP A 102 2.38 -9.15 -3.52
C ASP A 102 3.47 -9.27 -4.60
N GLN A 103 3.28 -8.68 -5.79
CA GLN A 103 4.28 -8.70 -6.85
C GLN A 103 5.63 -8.07 -6.41
N TYR A 104 5.58 -7.01 -5.60
CA TYR A 104 6.75 -6.28 -5.11
C TYR A 104 7.19 -6.69 -3.69
N LYS A 105 6.65 -7.78 -3.11
CA LYS A 105 6.97 -8.20 -1.73
C LYS A 105 8.46 -8.40 -1.46
N LYS A 106 9.23 -8.85 -2.46
CA LYS A 106 10.70 -9.01 -2.39
C LYS A 106 11.43 -7.69 -2.13
N LYS A 107 10.79 -6.54 -2.41
CA LYS A 107 11.35 -5.20 -2.15
C LYS A 107 11.08 -4.70 -0.73
N MET A 108 10.25 -5.41 0.04
CA MET A 108 9.92 -5.08 1.44
C MET A 108 9.40 -3.64 1.60
N TRP A 109 8.62 -3.15 0.63
CA TRP A 109 8.01 -1.82 0.70
C TRP A 109 6.81 -1.79 1.65
N GLY A 110 6.57 -0.64 2.26
CA GLY A 110 5.34 -0.35 3.00
C GLY A 110 4.22 0.03 2.06
N TRP A 111 2.99 -0.35 2.38
CA TRP A 111 1.80 -0.07 1.58
C TRP A 111 0.70 0.51 2.46
N LEU A 112 0.28 1.72 2.13
CA LEU A 112 -0.75 2.46 2.82
C LEU A 112 -1.79 2.97 1.83
N TRP A 113 -3.00 3.16 2.30
CA TRP A 113 -4.01 3.93 1.59
C TRP A 113 -4.74 4.89 2.53
N SER A 114 -5.24 6.00 2.00
CA SER A 114 -6.11 6.94 2.69
C SER A 114 -7.28 7.30 1.79
N GLU A 115 -8.39 7.65 2.40
CA GLU A 115 -9.45 8.37 1.69
C GLU A 115 -8.99 9.82 1.44
N ALA A 116 -9.41 10.36 0.29
CA ALA A 116 -9.23 11.75 -0.08
C ALA A 116 -9.83 12.70 0.97
N GLY A 117 -9.05 13.66 1.44
CA GLY A 117 -9.46 14.65 2.44
C GLY A 117 -9.38 14.17 3.88
N ALA A 118 -9.20 12.86 4.13
CA ALA A 118 -9.10 12.33 5.49
C ALA A 118 -7.74 12.66 6.14
N GLN A 119 -6.69 12.87 5.34
CA GLN A 119 -5.33 13.13 5.83
C GLN A 119 -4.71 14.36 5.15
N PRO A 120 -5.27 15.57 5.37
CA PRO A 120 -4.92 16.76 4.60
C PRO A 120 -3.45 17.17 4.74
N LYS A 121 -2.84 16.96 5.92
CA LYS A 121 -1.43 17.25 6.15
C LYS A 121 -0.49 16.29 5.44
N VAL A 122 -0.91 15.04 5.24
CA VAL A 122 -0.14 14.03 4.51
C VAL A 122 -0.27 14.27 3.00
N GLU A 123 -1.48 14.60 2.53
CA GLU A 123 -1.73 15.02 1.15
C GLU A 123 -0.89 16.24 0.78
N GLU A 124 -0.93 17.30 1.60
CA GLU A 124 -0.14 18.53 1.40
C GLU A 124 1.37 18.24 1.30
N ALA A 125 1.88 17.38 2.19
CA ALA A 125 3.30 17.05 2.29
C ALA A 125 3.80 16.21 1.09
N LEU A 126 2.92 15.42 0.49
CA LEU A 126 3.18 14.61 -0.71
C LEU A 126 2.68 15.29 -1.99
N ASP A 127 2.25 16.55 -1.91
CA ASP A 127 1.74 17.35 -3.04
C ASP A 127 0.58 16.68 -3.79
N VAL A 128 -0.29 16.01 -3.03
CA VAL A 128 -1.53 15.37 -3.49
C VAL A 128 -2.71 16.34 -3.30
N GLY A 129 -3.71 16.24 -4.19
CA GLY A 129 -4.92 17.06 -4.16
C GLY A 129 -5.07 18.00 -5.36
N GLY A 130 -3.97 18.40 -6.00
CA GLY A 130 -4.01 19.29 -7.18
C GLY A 130 -4.47 18.61 -8.47
N PHE A 131 -4.13 17.32 -8.66
CA PHE A 131 -4.45 16.54 -9.87
C PHE A 131 -5.75 15.72 -9.75
N GLY A 132 -6.43 15.79 -8.60
CA GLY A 132 -7.58 14.97 -8.28
C GLY A 132 -7.23 13.57 -7.75
N TYR A 133 -8.27 12.77 -7.57
CA TYR A 133 -8.20 11.41 -7.02
C TYR A 133 -8.72 10.39 -8.05
N PRO A 134 -8.19 9.15 -8.08
CA PRO A 134 -7.16 8.59 -7.20
C PRO A 134 -5.75 9.12 -7.49
N ALA A 135 -4.92 9.19 -6.45
CA ALA A 135 -3.52 9.60 -6.55
C ALA A 135 -2.60 8.58 -5.84
N LEU A 136 -1.34 8.47 -6.25
CA LEU A 136 -0.37 7.57 -5.64
C LEU A 136 0.98 8.27 -5.50
N ALA A 137 1.56 8.16 -4.30
CA ALA A 137 2.87 8.67 -3.97
C ALA A 137 3.74 7.52 -3.45
N ALA A 138 5.03 7.53 -3.79
CA ALA A 138 6.03 6.67 -3.19
C ALA A 138 7.03 7.52 -2.41
N ALA A 139 7.05 7.36 -1.08
CA ALA A 139 7.85 8.14 -0.16
C ALA A 139 8.99 7.31 0.44
N ALA A 140 10.21 7.83 0.34
CA ALA A 140 11.37 7.35 1.07
C ALA A 140 11.53 8.20 2.34
N VAL A 141 10.81 7.82 3.41
CA VAL A 141 10.69 8.61 4.65
C VAL A 141 12.06 8.96 5.23
N LYS A 142 13.00 8.00 5.29
CA LYS A 142 14.38 8.23 5.79
C LYS A 142 15.16 9.29 5.00
N LYS A 143 14.83 9.48 3.72
CA LYS A 143 15.50 10.44 2.83
C LYS A 143 14.69 11.73 2.66
N MET A 144 13.51 11.83 3.29
CA MET A 144 12.55 12.92 3.12
C MET A 144 12.25 13.26 1.64
N LYS A 145 12.19 12.22 0.79
CA LYS A 145 11.90 12.36 -0.64
C LYS A 145 10.67 11.55 -1.01
N PHE A 146 9.94 12.03 -1.99
CA PHE A 146 8.83 11.29 -2.58
C PHE A 146 8.82 11.42 -4.10
N SER A 147 8.06 10.55 -4.75
CA SER A 147 7.74 10.62 -6.17
C SER A 147 6.24 10.42 -6.32
N LEU A 148 5.64 11.16 -7.24
CA LEU A 148 4.21 11.03 -7.55
C LEU A 148 4.03 10.23 -8.83
N LEU A 149 3.00 9.39 -8.84
CA LEU A 149 2.50 8.76 -10.04
C LEU A 149 1.94 9.85 -10.96
N LYS A 150 2.55 10.02 -12.14
CA LYS A 150 2.08 10.93 -13.19
C LYS A 150 1.25 10.23 -14.27
N GLY A 151 1.28 8.91 -14.30
CA GLY A 151 0.52 8.08 -15.23
C GLY A 151 -0.89 7.77 -14.74
N SER A 152 -1.57 6.87 -15.44
CA SER A 152 -2.89 6.39 -15.02
C SER A 152 -2.82 5.58 -13.73
N PHE A 153 -3.85 5.69 -12.90
CA PHE A 153 -4.06 4.80 -11.77
C PHE A 153 -4.63 3.46 -12.26
N SER A 154 -3.83 2.71 -13.00
CA SER A 154 -4.13 1.33 -13.43
C SER A 154 -3.02 0.38 -12.96
N LYS A 155 -3.26 -0.93 -13.07
CA LYS A 155 -2.24 -1.92 -12.71
C LYS A 155 -0.94 -1.69 -13.50
N GLU A 156 -1.06 -1.40 -14.79
CA GLU A 156 0.05 -1.16 -15.71
C GLU A 156 0.78 0.14 -15.36
N GLY A 157 0.04 1.24 -15.18
CA GLY A 157 0.62 2.55 -14.86
C GLY A 157 1.34 2.56 -13.52
N ILE A 158 0.74 1.95 -12.49
CA ILE A 158 1.38 1.83 -11.17
C ILE A 158 2.59 0.87 -11.26
N ASN A 159 2.50 -0.24 -12.00
CA ASN A 159 3.61 -1.16 -12.15
C ASN A 159 4.82 -0.52 -12.86
N GLU A 160 4.58 0.26 -13.92
CA GLU A 160 5.64 1.01 -14.61
C GLU A 160 6.33 1.99 -13.66
N PHE A 161 5.53 2.78 -12.93
CA PHE A 161 6.03 3.73 -11.94
C PHE A 161 6.88 3.07 -10.84
N LEU A 162 6.37 1.99 -10.24
CA LEU A 162 7.08 1.25 -9.20
C LEU A 162 8.35 0.58 -9.74
N ARG A 163 8.31 0.05 -10.97
CA ARG A 163 9.48 -0.51 -11.64
C ARG A 163 10.56 0.53 -11.81
N ASP A 164 10.22 1.72 -12.30
CA ASP A 164 11.18 2.81 -12.48
C ASP A 164 11.84 3.22 -11.16
N LEU A 165 11.04 3.39 -10.10
CA LEU A 165 11.56 3.65 -8.75
C LEU A 165 12.50 2.56 -8.25
N SER A 166 12.21 1.30 -8.57
CA SER A 166 13.07 0.17 -8.19
C SER A 166 14.44 0.20 -8.86
N PHE A 167 14.56 0.84 -10.02
CA PHE A 167 15.81 1.10 -10.75
C PHE A 167 16.41 2.49 -10.44
N GLY A 168 15.84 3.23 -9.48
CA GLY A 168 16.29 4.57 -9.13
C GLY A 168 15.98 5.63 -10.19
N LYS A 169 15.05 5.33 -11.10
CA LYS A 169 14.53 6.28 -12.10
C LYS A 169 13.29 6.99 -11.54
N GLY A 170 13.01 8.17 -12.09
CA GLY A 170 11.86 8.98 -11.72
C GLY A 170 12.24 10.30 -11.07
N GLN A 171 11.38 11.30 -11.25
CA GLN A 171 11.55 12.61 -10.64
C GLN A 171 11.18 12.52 -9.17
N THR A 172 12.09 12.91 -8.28
CA THR A 172 11.83 12.97 -6.85
C THR A 172 11.70 14.41 -6.39
N ALA A 173 10.74 14.66 -5.52
CA ALA A 173 10.55 15.91 -4.80
C ALA A 173 10.90 15.71 -3.32
N SER A 174 11.12 16.81 -2.59
CA SER A 174 11.35 16.77 -1.14
C SER A 174 10.02 16.91 -0.41
N ILE A 175 9.81 16.10 0.63
CA ILE A 175 8.62 16.19 1.48
C ILE A 175 8.61 17.58 2.14
N LYS A 176 7.49 18.30 2.03
CA LYS A 176 7.37 19.67 2.57
C LYS A 176 7.62 19.65 4.09
N GLY A 177 8.43 20.60 4.56
CA GLY A 177 8.78 20.72 5.98
C GLY A 177 9.88 19.77 6.48
N ALA A 178 10.40 18.86 5.65
CA ALA A 178 11.50 17.94 5.99
C ALA A 178 11.28 17.11 7.29
N ALA A 179 10.02 16.95 7.70
CA ALA A 179 9.61 16.11 8.82
C ALA A 179 8.44 15.20 8.41
N MET A 180 8.16 14.18 9.22
CA MET A 180 6.99 13.34 9.02
C MET A 180 5.73 14.19 9.16
N PRO A 181 4.79 14.15 8.20
CA PRO A 181 3.56 14.93 8.29
C PRO A 181 2.71 14.42 9.45
N LYS A 182 1.96 15.34 10.07
CA LYS A 182 0.97 15.00 11.10
C LYS A 182 -0.10 14.09 10.50
N VAL A 183 -0.43 13.00 11.19
CA VAL A 183 -1.50 12.09 10.80
C VAL A 183 -2.67 12.27 11.76
N TYR A 184 -3.86 12.48 11.24
CA TYR A 184 -5.08 12.60 12.04
C TYR A 184 -5.57 11.21 12.43
N SER A 185 -6.07 11.10 13.67
CA SER A 185 -6.74 9.88 14.13
C SER A 185 -8.14 9.85 13.52
N ILE A 186 -8.44 8.81 12.76
CA ILE A 186 -9.76 8.59 12.13
C ILE A 186 -10.21 7.15 12.35
N ASP A 187 -11.53 6.94 12.31
CA ASP A 187 -12.09 5.60 12.35
C ASP A 187 -11.75 4.82 11.07
N PRO A 188 -11.38 3.54 11.16
CA PRO A 188 -11.19 2.69 9.99
C PRO A 188 -12.47 2.60 9.17
N TRP A 189 -12.32 2.49 7.85
CA TRP A 189 -13.43 2.27 6.95
C TRP A 189 -14.11 0.94 7.27
N ASP A 190 -15.43 0.97 7.42
CA ASP A 190 -16.26 -0.17 7.80
C ASP A 190 -16.48 -1.19 6.65
N GLY A 191 -15.98 -0.87 5.45
CA GLY A 191 -16.12 -1.69 4.25
C GLY A 191 -17.43 -1.49 3.49
N LYS A 192 -18.25 -0.50 3.87
CA LYS A 192 -19.57 -0.24 3.28
C LYS A 192 -19.60 1.09 2.52
N ASP A 193 -20.70 1.30 1.80
CA ASP A 193 -20.97 2.56 1.11
C ASP A 193 -21.20 3.70 2.10
N GLY A 194 -20.83 4.91 1.70
CA GLY A 194 -21.11 6.10 2.48
C GLY A 194 -22.61 6.39 2.52
N GLN A 195 -23.09 6.87 3.65
CA GLN A 195 -24.42 7.42 3.78
C GLN A 195 -24.30 8.94 3.75
N LEU A 196 -25.10 9.60 2.92
CA LEU A 196 -25.30 11.03 3.08
C LEU A 196 -25.97 11.24 4.43
N ILE A 197 -25.38 12.10 5.25
CA ILE A 197 -26.06 12.60 6.44
C ILE A 197 -27.33 13.27 5.91
N VAL A 198 -28.49 12.68 6.20
CA VAL A 198 -29.76 13.34 5.94
C VAL A 198 -29.74 14.52 6.89
N GLU A 199 -29.46 15.72 6.35
CA GLU A 199 -29.70 16.94 7.11
C GLU A 199 -31.18 16.87 7.50
N GLU A 200 -31.46 16.79 8.81
CA GLU A 200 -32.83 16.87 9.31
C GLU A 200 -33.43 18.13 8.68
N ASP A 201 -34.52 17.98 7.91
CA ASP A 201 -35.21 19.08 7.25
C ASP A 201 -35.36 20.21 8.27
N ILE A 202 -34.57 21.27 8.10
CA ILE A 202 -34.63 22.43 8.98
C ILE A 202 -36.07 22.93 8.86
N ASP A 203 -36.83 22.82 9.95
CA ASP A 203 -38.22 23.25 9.97
C ASP A 203 -38.26 24.78 9.87
N LEU A 204 -38.38 25.27 8.64
CA LEU A 204 -38.49 26.70 8.34
C LEU A 204 -39.87 27.28 8.69
N SER A 205 -40.75 26.53 9.36
CA SER A 205 -42.05 27.04 9.82
C SER A 205 -41.94 28.11 10.92
N ASP A 206 -40.80 28.18 11.62
CA ASP A 206 -40.49 29.22 12.61
C ASP A 206 -39.97 30.53 11.99
N VAL A 207 -39.83 30.63 10.66
CA VAL A 207 -39.45 31.88 9.99
C VAL A 207 -40.70 32.72 9.73
N GLU A 208 -41.11 33.52 10.73
CA GLU A 208 -42.05 34.61 10.53
C GLU A 208 -41.41 35.70 9.64
N LEU A 209 -41.75 35.69 8.36
CA LEU A 209 -41.51 36.84 7.48
C LEU A 209 -42.45 37.95 7.91
N ASP A 210 -41.95 38.87 8.76
CA ASP A 210 -42.61 40.14 9.05
C ASP A 210 -42.93 40.83 7.72
N SER A 211 -44.20 40.78 7.33
CA SER A 211 -44.74 41.58 6.24
C SER A 211 -44.63 43.04 6.67
N LYS A 212 -43.51 43.67 6.32
CA LYS A 212 -43.39 45.12 6.35
C LYS A 212 -44.39 45.72 5.38
N ASP A 213 -45.54 46.07 5.93
CA ASP A 213 -46.30 47.25 5.53
C ASP A 213 -45.34 48.43 5.35
N GLU A 214 -45.16 48.95 4.14
CA GLU A 214 -44.92 50.37 3.90
C GLU A 214 -45.46 50.78 2.51
N LEU A 215 -46.62 51.45 2.56
CA LEU A 215 -47.15 52.58 1.76
C LEU A 215 -47.05 52.62 0.23
#